data_AF-A0A914F1B7-F1
#
_entry.id   AF-A0A914F1B7-F1
#
_cell.length_a   1.000
_cell.length_b   1.000
_cell.length_c   1.000
_cell.angle_alpha   90.00
_cell.angle_beta   90.00
_cell.angle_gamma   90.00
#
_symmetry.space_group_name_H-M   'P 1'
#
loop_
_entity.id
_entity.type
_entity.pdbx_description
1 polymer ?
#
loop_
_entity_poly.entity_id
_entity_poly.type
_entity_poly.pdbx_seq_one_letter_code
_entity_poly.pdbx_strand_id
1 'polypeptide(L)'
;MAMAKEASTFFDLSNENVETPGLKPLELEIEDSPAEKMPSKNPFLRYRHFYQVDYRRQRKKLFILGILIFDVCLFLAARFFLSKPNFYYFGRMIIFLALGAYFHLFAFLLIFFLIERVSNLLIRRTPKFYILQSKTLHTVIAIGLALFLTLQGFISTLQRPTIKNLNLSIQNLPAEFENFTIALVSDIHTGPTVGRSRVEEIVEIVNQLDADVVTIAGDLVDGYVDYIGDRVLPIKNLKSKYGTFIALGNHEYIHENVDHWIKFFGSNLNATVLVNSGTVLKKDGKELCIAGVDDYFAETAQIEGHKMDTEKALSSCPSSVSTTILLVHQPNGVAKVLTTLKKINKKVDLILSGHTHAGQMYIVWPVGYLVNHFFYGLYIYPESGTQIYVSSGVNFWGPPIKMLPSLCEIVKIRLHKAPNSSLA
;
A
#
# COMPACT_ATOMS: atom_id res chain seq x y z
N MET A 1 33.98 57.39 2.99
CA MET A 1 34.51 58.77 3.10
C MET A 1 33.87 59.57 1.98
N ALA A 2 33.04 60.58 2.34
CA ALA A 2 32.47 61.67 1.51
C ALA A 2 31.63 61.25 0.28
N MET A 3 30.32 61.49 0.11
CA MET A 3 29.46 62.68 0.32
C MET A 3 29.96 63.99 -0.30
N ALA A 4 28.98 64.73 -0.87
CA ALA A 4 28.97 66.16 -1.23
C ALA A 4 29.48 66.48 -2.66
N LYS A 5 28.96 67.44 -3.45
CA LYS A 5 27.77 68.32 -3.47
C LYS A 5 27.98 69.25 -4.71
N GLU A 6 26.88 69.82 -5.24
CA GLU A 6 26.78 71.18 -5.85
C GLU A 6 27.55 71.46 -7.18
N ALA A 7 27.15 72.36 -8.10
CA ALA A 7 26.03 73.29 -8.28
C ALA A 7 26.07 73.91 -9.71
N SER A 8 24.93 74.52 -10.13
CA SER A 8 24.76 75.72 -11.00
C SER A 8 25.21 75.65 -12.50
N THR A 9 24.58 76.25 -13.52
CA THR A 9 23.80 77.51 -13.61
C THR A 9 23.15 77.69 -15.01
N PHE A 10 21.93 78.26 -15.04
CA PHE A 10 21.37 79.31 -15.94
C PHE A 10 21.31 79.21 -17.49
N PHE A 11 20.09 79.34 -18.06
CA PHE A 11 19.60 80.59 -18.69
C PHE A 11 18.06 80.59 -18.84
N ASP A 12 17.47 81.78 -18.75
CA ASP A 12 16.05 82.14 -18.54
C ASP A 12 15.53 83.00 -19.72
N LEU A 13 14.21 83.27 -19.71
CA LEU A 13 13.41 84.30 -20.41
C LEU A 13 12.78 83.86 -21.77
N SER A 14 11.50 84.08 -22.07
CA SER A 14 10.47 84.97 -21.50
C SER A 14 9.05 84.68 -22.04
N ASN A 15 8.04 84.83 -21.17
CA ASN A 15 6.71 85.47 -21.29
C ASN A 15 5.92 85.45 -22.62
N GLU A 16 4.62 85.13 -22.59
CA GLU A 16 3.52 86.05 -22.24
C GLU A 16 2.15 85.34 -22.14
N ASN A 17 1.35 85.77 -21.16
CA ASN A 17 -0.04 85.39 -20.89
C ASN A 17 -1.01 86.34 -21.61
N VAL A 18 -2.15 85.82 -22.09
CA VAL A 18 -3.39 86.60 -22.26
C VAL A 18 -4.60 85.73 -21.87
N GLU A 19 -5.32 86.14 -20.82
CA GLU A 19 -6.67 85.67 -20.43
C GLU A 19 -7.75 86.52 -21.14
N THR A 20 -8.93 86.00 -21.49
CA THR A 20 -10.24 86.05 -20.76
C THR A 20 -11.38 85.87 -21.81
N PRO A 21 -12.70 85.78 -21.50
CA PRO A 21 -13.43 85.27 -20.33
C PRO A 21 -14.65 84.35 -20.66
N GLY A 22 -15.08 83.55 -19.66
CA GLY A 22 -16.47 83.34 -19.19
C GLY A 22 -17.61 82.91 -20.13
N LEU A 23 -18.22 81.75 -19.84
CA LEU A 23 -19.68 81.53 -19.81
C LEU A 23 -20.00 80.25 -19.00
N LYS A 24 -20.99 80.35 -18.09
CA LYS A 24 -21.51 79.30 -17.20
C LYS A 24 -22.89 78.79 -17.72
N PRO A 25 -23.50 77.74 -17.13
CA PRO A 25 -23.99 76.53 -17.79
C PRO A 25 -25.44 76.59 -18.29
N LEU A 26 -25.82 75.68 -19.20
CA LEU A 26 -27.22 75.30 -19.41
C LEU A 26 -27.45 73.90 -18.81
N GLU A 27 -28.24 73.85 -17.73
CA GLU A 27 -28.95 72.65 -17.29
C GLU A 27 -30.08 72.38 -18.27
N LEU A 28 -30.15 71.14 -18.76
CA LEU A 28 -31.34 70.57 -19.40
C LEU A 28 -31.70 69.33 -18.58
N GLU A 29 -32.69 69.48 -17.70
CA GLU A 29 -33.47 68.36 -17.18
C GLU A 29 -34.22 67.72 -18.37
N ILE A 30 -33.98 66.44 -18.61
CA ILE A 30 -34.89 65.58 -19.36
C ILE A 30 -35.10 64.31 -18.52
N GLU A 31 -36.37 64.05 -18.25
CA GLU A 31 -36.95 62.98 -17.45
C GLU A 31 -36.43 61.57 -17.75
N ASP A 32 -36.42 60.74 -16.70
CA ASP A 32 -36.15 59.30 -16.72
C ASP A 32 -37.11 58.51 -17.64
N SER A 33 -36.54 57.60 -18.44
CA SER A 33 -37.24 56.43 -19.00
C SER A 33 -36.26 55.25 -19.14
N PRO A 34 -36.65 54.00 -18.81
CA PRO A 34 -35.72 52.92 -18.51
C PRO A 34 -35.19 52.25 -19.78
N ALA A 35 -33.99 52.61 -20.22
CA ALA A 35 -33.29 51.91 -21.29
C ALA A 35 -32.37 50.81 -20.74
N GLU A 36 -32.66 49.58 -21.17
CA GLU A 36 -31.89 48.36 -20.97
C GLU A 36 -30.37 48.57 -21.05
N LYS A 37 -29.63 48.04 -20.06
CA LYS A 37 -28.18 47.86 -20.16
C LYS A 37 -27.86 46.85 -21.27
N MET A 38 -27.73 47.34 -22.50
CA MET A 38 -27.12 46.58 -23.59
C MET A 38 -25.64 46.29 -23.26
N PRO A 39 -25.16 45.04 -23.37
CA PRO A 39 -23.75 44.73 -23.22
C PRO A 39 -22.93 45.39 -24.33
N SER A 40 -21.84 46.06 -23.97
CA SER A 40 -20.97 46.80 -24.88
C SER A 40 -20.50 45.93 -26.06
N LYS A 41 -20.80 46.36 -27.30
CA LYS A 41 -20.38 45.72 -28.57
C LYS A 41 -18.90 45.97 -28.91
N ASN A 42 -18.00 46.07 -27.93
CA ASN A 42 -16.56 46.23 -28.20
C ASN A 42 -15.87 44.85 -28.21
N PRO A 43 -15.49 44.31 -29.38
CA PRO A 43 -14.91 42.97 -29.49
C PRO A 43 -13.60 42.82 -28.71
N PHE A 44 -12.84 43.90 -28.49
CA PHE A 44 -11.59 43.87 -27.73
C PHE A 44 -11.79 43.61 -26.23
N LEU A 45 -12.85 44.14 -25.61
CA LEU A 45 -13.16 43.89 -24.20
C LEU A 45 -13.63 42.45 -23.97
N ARG A 46 -14.38 41.89 -24.94
CA ARG A 46 -14.83 40.49 -24.92
C ARG A 46 -13.64 39.52 -25.11
N TYR A 47 -12.69 39.85 -25.98
CA TYR A 47 -11.46 39.09 -26.20
C TYR A 47 -10.56 39.06 -24.96
N ARG A 48 -10.38 40.21 -24.30
CA ARG A 48 -9.56 40.34 -23.09
C ARG A 48 -10.15 39.59 -21.89
N HIS A 49 -11.48 39.56 -21.75
CA HIS A 49 -12.14 38.77 -20.71
C HIS A 49 -12.04 37.26 -20.98
N PHE A 50 -12.20 36.82 -22.22
CA PHE A 50 -12.10 35.41 -22.60
C PHE A 50 -10.67 34.87 -22.40
N TYR A 51 -9.65 35.62 -22.85
CA TYR A 51 -8.25 35.28 -22.59
C TYR A 51 -7.90 35.29 -21.11
N GLN A 52 -8.37 36.26 -20.32
CA GLN A 52 -8.10 36.28 -18.88
C GLN A 52 -8.76 35.13 -18.12
N VAL A 53 -9.96 34.69 -18.53
CA VAL A 53 -10.64 33.53 -17.93
C VAL A 53 -9.94 32.23 -18.30
N ASP A 54 -9.56 32.05 -19.57
CA ASP A 54 -8.87 30.84 -20.01
C ASP A 54 -7.44 30.76 -19.44
N TYR A 55 -6.75 31.91 -19.35
CA TYR A 55 -5.45 32.06 -18.70
C TYR A 55 -5.52 31.76 -17.19
N ARG A 56 -6.55 32.23 -16.47
CA ARG A 56 -6.77 31.85 -15.06
C ARG A 56 -7.06 30.36 -14.89
N ARG A 57 -7.78 29.75 -15.85
CA ARG A 57 -8.12 28.32 -15.83
C ARG A 57 -6.90 27.44 -16.12
N GLN A 58 -6.05 27.85 -17.05
CA GLN A 58 -4.75 27.23 -17.32
C GLN A 58 -3.80 27.38 -16.12
N ARG A 59 -3.72 28.56 -15.50
CA ARG A 59 -2.93 28.76 -14.27
C ARG A 59 -3.38 27.84 -13.13
N LYS A 60 -4.69 27.62 -12.95
CA LYS A 60 -5.18 26.65 -11.94
C LYS A 60 -4.77 25.22 -12.25
N LYS A 61 -4.82 24.78 -13.52
CA LYS A 61 -4.36 23.45 -13.94
C LYS A 61 -2.85 23.28 -13.74
N LEU A 62 -2.07 24.29 -14.13
CA LEU A 62 -0.62 24.31 -13.93
C LEU A 62 -0.23 24.38 -12.45
N PHE A 63 -1.04 25.04 -11.62
CA PHE A 63 -0.85 25.09 -10.18
C PHE A 63 -1.13 23.73 -9.52
N ILE A 64 -2.22 23.05 -9.90
CA ILE A 64 -2.52 21.69 -9.41
C ILE A 64 -1.44 20.71 -9.90
N LEU A 65 -1.03 20.79 -11.16
CA LEU A 65 0.09 20.00 -11.69
C LEU A 65 1.41 20.33 -11.00
N GLY A 66 1.62 21.59 -10.62
CA GLY A 66 2.78 22.05 -9.85
C GLY A 66 2.80 21.47 -8.44
N ILE A 67 1.65 21.39 -7.75
CA ILE A 67 1.53 20.71 -6.46
C ILE A 67 1.80 19.21 -6.61
N LEU A 68 1.21 18.59 -7.64
CA LEU A 68 1.43 17.17 -7.94
C LEU A 68 2.91 16.84 -8.18
N ILE A 69 3.58 17.64 -9.00
CA ILE A 69 5.01 17.49 -9.28
C ILE A 69 5.83 17.80 -8.03
N PHE A 70 5.48 18.84 -7.27
CA PHE A 70 6.18 19.19 -6.04
C PHE A 70 6.07 18.07 -4.98
N ASP A 71 4.90 17.46 -4.83
CA ASP A 71 4.68 16.36 -3.89
C ASP A 71 5.40 15.08 -4.32
N VAL A 72 5.42 14.77 -5.63
CA VAL A 72 6.23 13.67 -6.17
C VAL A 72 7.73 13.96 -5.98
N CYS A 73 8.17 15.19 -6.24
CA CYS A 73 9.54 15.61 -5.99
C CYS A 73 9.89 15.60 -4.50
N LEU A 74 8.96 15.92 -3.60
CA LEU A 74 9.13 15.85 -2.15
C LEU A 74 9.21 14.40 -1.69
N PHE A 75 8.40 13.50 -2.25
CA PHE A 75 8.47 12.07 -2.01
C PHE A 75 9.80 11.47 -2.49
N LEU A 76 10.24 11.82 -3.70
CA LEU A 76 11.53 11.37 -4.25
C LEU A 76 12.72 11.97 -3.47
N ALA A 77 12.65 13.24 -3.09
CA ALA A 77 13.64 13.88 -2.24
C ALA A 77 13.68 13.24 -0.84
N ALA A 78 12.53 12.91 -0.25
CA ALA A 78 12.47 12.19 1.00
C ALA A 78 13.10 10.79 0.87
N ARG A 79 12.78 10.03 -0.19
CA ARG A 79 13.46 8.75 -0.50
C ARG A 79 14.98 8.90 -0.58
N PHE A 80 15.47 9.98 -1.17
CA PHE A 80 16.91 10.26 -1.34
C PHE A 80 17.59 10.68 -0.02
N PHE A 81 17.00 11.61 0.74
CA PHE A 81 17.56 12.14 1.99
C PHE A 81 17.36 11.23 3.21
N LEU A 82 16.39 10.32 3.18
CA LEU A 82 16.11 9.36 4.27
C LEU A 82 16.97 8.10 4.22
N SER A 83 17.97 8.03 3.34
CA SER A 83 19.01 6.98 3.31
C SER A 83 19.92 6.97 4.55
N LYS A 84 19.77 7.91 5.50
CA LYS A 84 20.45 7.92 6.81
C LYS A 84 19.53 7.49 7.96
N PRO A 85 20.04 6.78 9.00
CA PRO A 85 19.25 5.77 9.71
C PRO A 85 18.44 6.26 10.92
N ASN A 86 18.77 7.42 11.50
CA ASN A 86 18.33 7.76 12.87
C ASN A 86 17.34 8.94 13.00
N PHE A 87 16.86 9.52 11.91
CA PHE A 87 16.01 10.74 11.92
C PHE A 87 14.93 10.63 10.83
N TYR A 88 13.62 10.47 11.05
CA TYR A 88 12.81 10.19 12.24
C TYR A 88 11.65 9.29 11.78
N TYR A 89 11.33 8.21 12.51
CA TYR A 89 10.10 7.38 12.33
C TYR A 89 8.87 8.23 12.04
N PHE A 90 8.75 9.31 12.81
CA PHE A 90 7.68 10.29 12.71
C PHE A 90 7.59 10.97 11.34
N GLY A 91 8.72 11.39 10.76
CA GLY A 91 8.75 12.01 9.43
C GLY A 91 8.34 11.03 8.33
N ARG A 92 8.86 9.79 8.37
CA ARG A 92 8.46 8.73 7.43
C ARG A 92 6.97 8.40 7.55
N MET A 93 6.45 8.30 8.77
CA MET A 93 5.03 8.07 9.02
C MET A 93 4.16 9.18 8.43
N ILE A 94 4.52 10.45 8.65
CA ILE A 94 3.80 11.60 8.07
C ILE A 94 3.79 11.55 6.54
N ILE A 95 4.94 11.25 5.92
CA ILE A 95 5.04 11.17 4.46
C ILE A 95 4.14 10.06 3.91
N PHE A 96 4.14 8.90 4.55
CA PHE A 96 3.29 7.77 4.13
C PHE A 96 1.79 8.05 4.36
N LEU A 97 1.43 8.74 5.44
CA LEU A 97 0.06 9.21 5.64
C LEU A 97 -0.35 10.25 4.59
N ALA A 98 0.52 11.19 4.27
CA ALA A 98 0.28 12.18 3.21
C ALA A 98 0.10 11.52 1.85
N LEU A 99 0.94 10.52 1.52
CA LEU A 99 0.82 9.72 0.30
C LEU A 99 -0.53 8.98 0.24
N GLY A 100 -0.96 8.38 1.35
CA GLY A 100 -2.26 7.73 1.45
C GLY A 100 -3.43 8.70 1.28
N ALA A 101 -3.38 9.87 1.94
CA ALA A 101 -4.37 10.94 1.76
C ALA A 101 -4.43 11.42 0.31
N TYR A 102 -3.28 11.52 -0.34
CA TYR A 102 -3.18 11.89 -1.73
C TYR A 102 -3.84 10.85 -2.66
N PHE A 103 -3.61 9.55 -2.44
CA PHE A 103 -4.30 8.50 -3.21
C PHE A 103 -5.82 8.57 -3.05
N HIS A 104 -6.32 8.75 -1.83
CA HIS A 104 -7.75 8.94 -1.59
C HIS A 104 -8.29 10.18 -2.30
N LEU A 105 -7.59 11.31 -2.19
CA LEU A 105 -7.99 12.56 -2.83
C LEU A 105 -8.06 12.40 -4.34
N PHE A 106 -7.03 11.80 -4.95
CA PHE A 106 -7.01 11.50 -6.38
C PHE A 106 -8.19 10.62 -6.79
N ALA A 107 -8.45 9.53 -6.06
CA ALA A 107 -9.56 8.62 -6.35
C ALA A 107 -10.92 9.34 -6.28
N PHE A 108 -11.19 10.12 -5.24
CA PHE A 108 -12.45 10.86 -5.12
C PHE A 108 -12.60 11.96 -6.17
N LEU A 109 -11.53 12.70 -6.49
CA LEU A 109 -11.56 13.68 -7.56
C LEU A 109 -11.85 13.04 -8.92
N LEU A 110 -11.29 11.85 -9.18
CA LEU A 110 -11.58 11.08 -10.39
C LEU A 110 -13.05 10.62 -10.41
N ILE A 111 -13.57 10.09 -9.30
CA ILE A 111 -14.98 9.69 -9.18
C ILE A 111 -15.91 10.87 -9.45
N PHE A 112 -15.71 12.00 -8.77
CA PHE A 112 -16.55 13.18 -8.97
C PHE A 112 -16.40 13.79 -10.36
N PHE A 113 -15.22 13.71 -10.97
CA PHE A 113 -15.03 14.08 -12.37
C PHE A 113 -15.86 13.22 -13.30
N LEU A 114 -15.88 11.89 -13.10
CA LEU A 114 -16.71 10.97 -13.89
C LEU A 114 -18.20 11.23 -13.69
N ILE A 115 -18.65 11.46 -12.43
CA ILE A 115 -20.03 11.86 -12.12
C ILE A 115 -20.41 13.15 -12.86
N GLU A 116 -19.52 14.16 -12.88
CA GLU A 116 -19.73 15.40 -13.63
C GLU A 116 -19.85 15.12 -15.15
N ARG A 117 -19.03 14.23 -15.71
CA ARG A 117 -19.09 13.88 -17.14
C ARG A 117 -20.38 13.16 -17.51
N VAL A 118 -20.77 12.15 -16.72
CA VAL A 118 -21.99 11.38 -16.95
C VAL A 118 -23.22 12.26 -16.76
N SER A 119 -23.28 13.06 -15.69
CA SER A 119 -24.39 14.01 -15.47
C SER A 119 -24.50 15.03 -16.60
N ASN A 120 -23.40 15.55 -17.13
CA ASN A 120 -23.42 16.46 -18.28
C ASN A 120 -23.84 15.81 -19.60
N LEU A 121 -23.77 14.49 -19.72
CA LEU A 121 -24.29 13.75 -20.89
C LEU A 121 -25.79 13.49 -20.74
N LEU A 122 -26.23 13.05 -19.55
CA LEU A 122 -27.60 12.63 -19.29
C LEU A 122 -28.56 13.79 -19.00
N ILE A 123 -28.09 14.82 -18.30
CA ILE A 123 -28.90 15.90 -17.71
C ILE A 123 -28.83 17.18 -18.56
N ARG A 124 -28.49 17.09 -19.86
CA ARG A 124 -28.42 18.25 -20.77
C ARG A 124 -29.71 19.08 -20.84
N ARG A 125 -30.84 18.59 -20.30
CA ARG A 125 -32.18 19.18 -20.46
C ARG A 125 -32.94 19.51 -19.17
N THR A 126 -32.39 19.29 -17.97
CA THR A 126 -33.12 19.60 -16.71
C THR A 126 -32.27 20.35 -15.66
N PRO A 127 -32.66 21.58 -15.27
CA PRO A 127 -31.85 22.45 -14.38
C PRO A 127 -31.85 22.05 -12.90
N LYS A 128 -32.48 20.93 -12.50
CA LYS A 128 -32.72 20.57 -11.08
C LYS A 128 -31.55 19.87 -10.38
N PHE A 129 -30.42 19.62 -11.05
CA PHE A 129 -29.30 18.82 -10.51
C PHE A 129 -27.99 19.59 -10.31
N TYR A 130 -28.05 20.85 -9.86
CA TYR A 130 -26.88 21.72 -9.68
C TYR A 130 -25.79 21.14 -8.75
N ILE A 131 -26.19 20.35 -7.75
CA ILE A 131 -25.28 19.68 -6.82
C ILE A 131 -24.33 18.73 -7.57
N LEU A 132 -24.82 17.98 -8.56
CA LEU A 132 -24.04 17.03 -9.37
C LEU A 132 -23.06 17.72 -10.35
N GLN A 133 -23.14 19.04 -10.48
CA GLN A 133 -22.28 19.83 -11.38
C GLN A 133 -21.38 20.81 -10.59
N SER A 134 -21.50 20.88 -9.27
CA SER A 134 -20.75 21.82 -8.44
C SER A 134 -19.33 21.33 -8.17
N LYS A 135 -18.36 21.86 -8.93
CA LYS A 135 -16.93 21.51 -8.79
C LYS A 135 -16.38 21.84 -7.40
N THR A 136 -16.79 22.96 -6.82
CA THR A 136 -16.34 23.37 -5.48
C THR A 136 -16.83 22.40 -4.41
N LEU A 137 -18.12 22.03 -4.47
CA LEU A 137 -18.70 21.09 -3.50
C LEU A 137 -18.03 19.72 -3.61
N HIS A 138 -17.88 19.18 -4.83
CA HIS A 138 -17.18 17.92 -5.06
C HIS A 138 -15.74 17.94 -4.54
N THR A 139 -15.02 19.05 -4.72
CA THR A 139 -13.64 19.19 -4.22
C THR A 139 -13.60 19.17 -2.69
N VAL A 140 -14.49 19.92 -2.04
CA VAL A 140 -14.58 19.95 -0.56
C VAL A 140 -14.94 18.58 0.00
N ILE A 141 -15.92 17.89 -0.60
CA ILE A 141 -16.29 16.53 -0.20
C ILE A 141 -15.13 15.56 -0.43
N ALA A 142 -14.43 15.64 -1.57
CA ALA A 142 -13.28 14.78 -1.85
C ALA A 142 -12.16 14.95 -0.81
N ILE A 143 -11.84 16.18 -0.43
CA ILE A 143 -10.85 16.47 0.63
C ILE A 143 -11.32 15.89 1.97
N GLY A 144 -12.58 16.13 2.34
CA GLY A 144 -13.15 15.62 3.59
C GLY A 144 -13.12 14.09 3.68
N LEU A 145 -13.56 13.41 2.62
CA LEU A 145 -13.54 11.94 2.54
C LEU A 145 -12.12 11.38 2.53
N ALA A 146 -11.18 12.04 1.82
CA ALA A 146 -9.80 11.59 1.76
C ALA A 146 -9.11 11.65 3.12
N LEU A 147 -9.28 12.75 3.86
CA LEU A 147 -8.77 12.88 5.22
C LEU A 147 -9.43 11.89 6.17
N PHE A 148 -10.76 11.75 6.08
CA PHE A 148 -11.53 10.82 6.90
C PHE A 148 -11.07 9.36 6.72
N LEU A 149 -11.01 8.87 5.48
CA LEU A 149 -10.60 7.48 5.21
C LEU A 149 -9.12 7.23 5.52
N THR A 150 -8.26 8.22 5.33
CA THR A 150 -6.85 8.12 5.74
C THR A 150 -6.73 7.98 7.25
N LEU A 151 -7.43 8.82 8.02
CA LEU A 151 -7.41 8.75 9.48
C LEU A 151 -8.04 7.44 9.98
N GLN A 152 -9.18 7.03 9.42
CA GLN A 152 -9.85 5.79 9.81
C GLN A 152 -8.98 4.55 9.51
N GLY A 153 -8.34 4.51 8.34
CA GLY A 153 -7.43 3.42 8.00
C GLY A 153 -6.17 3.41 8.87
N PHE A 154 -5.64 4.58 9.22
CA PHE A 154 -4.52 4.69 10.17
C PHE A 154 -4.89 4.19 11.57
N ILE A 155 -6.04 4.62 12.09
CA ILE A 155 -6.56 4.13 13.38
C ILE A 155 -6.73 2.61 13.34
N SER A 156 -7.24 2.06 12.24
CA SER A 156 -7.41 0.62 12.07
C SER A 156 -6.08 -0.13 12.08
N THR A 157 -5.05 0.44 11.44
CA THR A 157 -3.69 -0.12 11.42
C THR A 157 -3.02 -0.12 12.80
N LEU A 158 -3.29 0.89 13.64
CA LEU A 158 -2.72 0.98 14.99
C LEU A 158 -3.34 -0.01 15.99
N GLN A 159 -4.48 -0.63 15.65
CA GLN A 159 -5.12 -1.60 16.54
C GLN A 159 -4.29 -2.88 16.68
N ARG A 160 -4.58 -3.65 17.74
CA ARG A 160 -4.00 -4.99 17.89
C ARG A 160 -4.45 -5.88 16.72
N PRO A 161 -3.57 -6.70 16.13
CA PRO A 161 -3.95 -7.61 15.06
C PRO A 161 -5.12 -8.51 15.46
N THR A 162 -6.06 -8.68 14.54
CA THR A 162 -7.22 -9.57 14.70
C THR A 162 -6.77 -11.02 14.57
N ILE A 163 -7.18 -11.88 15.50
CA ILE A 163 -6.95 -13.33 15.39
C ILE A 163 -8.03 -13.92 14.49
N LYS A 164 -7.63 -14.54 13.38
CA LYS A 164 -8.53 -15.24 12.47
C LYS A 164 -8.36 -16.75 12.62
N ASN A 165 -9.44 -17.43 12.99
CA ASN A 165 -9.44 -18.88 13.14
C ASN A 165 -9.90 -19.54 11.85
N LEU A 166 -9.14 -20.50 11.34
CA LEU A 166 -9.47 -21.31 10.16
C LEU A 166 -9.43 -22.77 10.54
N ASN A 167 -10.46 -23.52 10.15
CA ASN A 167 -10.48 -24.97 10.25
C ASN A 167 -10.38 -25.54 8.83
N LEU A 168 -9.29 -26.24 8.54
CA LEU A 168 -9.00 -26.76 7.20
C LEU A 168 -9.01 -28.29 7.21
N SER A 169 -9.81 -28.88 6.33
CA SER A 169 -9.88 -30.33 6.16
C SER A 169 -8.84 -30.78 5.14
N ILE A 170 -7.80 -31.47 5.58
CA ILE A 170 -6.69 -31.97 4.75
C ILE A 170 -6.90 -33.46 4.46
N GLN A 171 -6.92 -33.83 3.18
CA GLN A 171 -7.20 -35.20 2.73
C GLN A 171 -6.21 -36.23 3.27
N ASN A 172 -4.91 -35.92 3.16
CA ASN A 172 -3.83 -36.86 3.48
C ASN A 172 -3.25 -36.67 4.89
N LEU A 173 -4.01 -36.02 5.80
CA LEU A 173 -3.56 -35.76 7.17
C LEU A 173 -3.47 -37.09 7.96
N PRO A 174 -2.30 -37.41 8.55
CA PRO A 174 -2.23 -38.51 9.50
C PRO A 174 -3.14 -38.22 10.70
N ALA A 175 -3.76 -39.26 11.27
CA ALA A 175 -4.73 -39.09 12.35
C ALA A 175 -4.09 -38.47 13.61
N GLU A 176 -2.80 -38.69 13.79
CA GLU A 176 -1.95 -38.17 14.84
C GLU A 176 -1.84 -36.64 14.75
N PHE A 177 -1.99 -36.05 13.57
CA PHE A 177 -2.03 -34.60 13.34
C PHE A 177 -3.46 -34.02 13.38
N GLU A 178 -4.47 -34.78 13.82
CA GLU A 178 -5.80 -34.24 14.07
C GLU A 178 -5.73 -33.10 15.10
N ASN A 179 -6.45 -32.00 14.82
CA ASN A 179 -6.40 -30.74 15.58
C ASN A 179 -5.04 -30.06 15.63
N PHE A 180 -4.08 -30.43 14.77
CA PHE A 180 -2.79 -29.74 14.69
C PHE A 180 -2.98 -28.27 14.33
N THR A 181 -2.30 -27.39 15.07
CA THR A 181 -2.48 -25.93 14.96
C THR A 181 -1.24 -25.21 14.44
N ILE A 182 -1.47 -24.24 13.55
CA ILE A 182 -0.43 -23.41 12.96
C ILE A 182 -0.80 -21.95 13.21
N ALA A 183 0.12 -21.18 13.80
CA ALA A 183 0.05 -19.73 13.78
C ALA A 183 0.76 -19.21 12.53
N LEU A 184 -0.02 -18.69 11.59
CA LEU A 184 0.49 -18.02 10.39
C LEU A 184 0.59 -16.52 10.64
N VAL A 185 1.79 -16.01 10.40
CA VAL A 185 2.19 -14.61 10.47
C VAL A 185 2.81 -14.25 9.12
N SER A 186 2.51 -13.08 8.56
CA SER A 186 3.18 -12.58 7.37
C SER A 186 3.22 -11.05 7.39
N ASP A 187 4.09 -10.45 6.59
CA ASP A 187 4.09 -9.01 6.31
C ASP A 187 4.17 -8.16 7.61
N ILE A 188 5.16 -8.48 8.45
CA ILE A 188 5.45 -7.70 9.67
C ILE A 188 6.07 -6.36 9.29
N HIS A 189 6.94 -6.34 8.26
CA HIS A 189 7.64 -5.15 7.77
C HIS A 189 8.39 -4.37 8.86
N THR A 190 9.13 -5.10 9.72
CA THR A 190 9.95 -4.48 10.77
C THR A 190 10.94 -3.51 10.13
N GLY A 191 10.90 -2.24 10.50
CA GLY A 191 11.59 -1.23 9.72
C GLY A 191 11.47 0.18 10.28
N PRO A 192 11.59 1.20 9.41
CA PRO A 192 11.54 2.61 9.80
C PRO A 192 10.16 3.12 10.26
N THR A 193 9.09 2.32 10.17
CA THR A 193 7.74 2.68 10.62
C THR A 193 7.12 1.64 11.54
N VAL A 194 7.59 0.40 11.49
CA VAL A 194 7.23 -0.68 12.42
C VAL A 194 8.41 -0.96 13.33
N GLY A 195 8.29 -0.55 14.59
CA GLY A 195 9.35 -0.67 15.60
C GLY A 195 9.29 -1.97 16.41
N ARG A 196 10.30 -2.13 17.28
CA ARG A 196 10.45 -3.30 18.17
C ARG A 196 9.23 -3.59 19.03
N SER A 197 8.58 -2.56 19.59
CA SER A 197 7.40 -2.73 20.45
C SER A 197 6.23 -3.40 19.73
N ARG A 198 6.06 -3.13 18.43
CA ARG A 198 5.04 -3.81 17.61
C ARG A 198 5.40 -5.28 17.39
N VAL A 199 6.69 -5.59 17.20
CA VAL A 199 7.16 -6.99 17.09
C VAL A 199 6.94 -7.73 18.42
N GLU A 200 7.22 -7.09 19.55
CA GLU A 200 6.96 -7.65 20.89
C GLU A 200 5.47 -7.94 21.11
N GLU A 201 4.58 -7.03 20.71
CA GLU A 201 3.13 -7.24 20.76
C GLU A 201 2.69 -8.42 19.88
N ILE A 202 3.23 -8.53 18.65
CA ILE A 202 2.91 -9.65 17.75
C ILE A 202 3.34 -10.97 18.38
N VAL A 203 4.54 -11.03 18.96
CA VAL A 203 5.05 -12.22 19.65
C VAL A 203 4.17 -12.59 20.86
N GLU A 204 3.72 -11.60 21.63
CA GLU A 204 2.78 -11.82 22.74
C GLU A 204 1.48 -12.47 22.25
N ILE A 205 0.87 -11.91 21.20
CA ILE A 205 -0.38 -12.42 20.63
C ILE A 205 -0.20 -13.83 20.07
N VAL A 206 0.86 -14.08 19.30
CA VAL A 206 1.14 -15.41 18.73
C VAL A 206 1.34 -16.45 19.83
N ASN A 207 2.06 -16.11 20.90
CA ASN A 207 2.28 -17.02 22.02
C ASN A 207 0.97 -17.36 22.77
N GLN A 208 0.02 -16.42 22.83
CA GLN A 208 -1.31 -16.68 23.41
C GLN A 208 -2.15 -17.66 22.56
N LEU A 209 -1.81 -17.87 21.29
CA LEU A 209 -2.50 -18.84 20.44
C LEU A 209 -2.17 -20.29 20.82
N ASP A 210 -1.06 -20.54 21.53
CA ASP A 210 -0.61 -21.89 21.91
C ASP A 210 -0.63 -22.86 20.71
N ALA A 211 0.03 -22.46 19.62
CA ALA A 211 0.06 -23.22 18.38
C ALA A 211 1.16 -24.29 18.39
N ASP A 212 0.90 -25.43 17.73
CA ASP A 212 1.90 -26.48 17.57
C ASP A 212 3.12 -25.99 16.78
N VAL A 213 2.90 -25.14 15.77
CA VAL A 213 3.92 -24.51 14.93
C VAL A 213 3.63 -23.03 14.73
N VAL A 214 4.69 -22.21 14.65
CA VAL A 214 4.61 -20.84 14.09
C VAL A 214 5.24 -20.82 12.70
N THR A 215 4.57 -20.16 11.76
CA THR A 215 5.08 -19.90 10.40
C THR A 215 5.10 -18.41 10.13
N ILE A 216 6.21 -17.91 9.61
CA ILE A 216 6.36 -16.54 9.09
C ILE A 216 6.49 -16.64 7.57
N ALA A 217 5.45 -16.26 6.84
CA ALA A 217 5.38 -16.36 5.38
C ALA A 217 5.89 -15.08 4.70
N GLY A 218 7.15 -14.71 4.95
CA GLY A 218 7.86 -13.61 4.30
C GLY A 218 7.54 -12.20 4.80
N ASP A 219 8.33 -11.24 4.30
CA ASP A 219 8.28 -9.81 4.60
C ASP A 219 8.31 -9.52 6.11
N LEU A 220 9.30 -10.10 6.78
CA LEU A 220 9.59 -9.85 8.19
C LEU A 220 10.22 -8.47 8.39
N VAL A 221 11.01 -8.00 7.42
CA VAL A 221 11.89 -6.81 7.55
C VAL A 221 11.82 -5.86 6.37
N ASP A 222 12.15 -4.60 6.64
CA ASP A 222 12.07 -3.49 5.69
C ASP A 222 13.31 -2.57 5.78
N GLY A 223 14.50 -3.18 5.76
CA GLY A 223 15.77 -2.46 5.87
C GLY A 223 16.98 -3.36 6.02
N TYR A 224 18.10 -2.77 6.44
CA TYR A 224 19.38 -3.45 6.61
C TYR A 224 19.55 -4.04 8.01
N VAL A 225 20.23 -5.18 8.11
CA VAL A 225 20.48 -5.90 9.38
C VAL A 225 21.08 -4.96 10.43
N ASP A 226 22.11 -4.21 10.07
CA ASP A 226 22.85 -3.32 10.98
C ASP A 226 21.99 -2.20 11.59
N TYR A 227 20.87 -1.85 10.96
CA TYR A 227 20.01 -0.75 11.43
C TYR A 227 18.75 -1.23 12.15
N ILE A 228 18.22 -2.39 11.77
CA ILE A 228 16.91 -2.84 12.24
C ILE A 228 16.90 -4.23 12.87
N GLY A 229 18.01 -4.99 12.81
CA GLY A 229 18.12 -6.34 13.38
C GLY A 229 17.68 -6.41 14.85
N ASP A 230 18.10 -5.45 15.68
CA ASP A 230 17.72 -5.37 17.10
C ASP A 230 16.21 -5.29 17.32
N ARG A 231 15.44 -4.79 16.34
CA ARG A 231 13.98 -4.69 16.43
C ARG A 231 13.28 -6.00 16.12
N VAL A 232 13.95 -6.88 15.37
CA VAL A 232 13.45 -8.20 14.98
C VAL A 232 13.73 -9.23 16.06
N LEU A 233 14.73 -9.01 16.92
CA LEU A 233 15.11 -9.92 18.01
C LEU A 233 13.96 -10.45 18.90
N PRO A 234 12.86 -9.74 19.17
CA PRO A 234 11.74 -10.31 19.94
C PRO A 234 11.17 -11.60 19.34
N ILE A 235 11.28 -11.82 18.02
CA ILE A 235 10.83 -13.04 17.33
C ILE A 235 11.43 -14.31 17.94
N LYS A 236 12.64 -14.24 18.54
CA LYS A 236 13.27 -15.37 19.23
C LYS A 236 12.46 -15.92 20.41
N ASN A 237 11.53 -15.12 20.92
CA ASN A 237 10.67 -15.47 22.06
C ASN A 237 9.35 -16.11 21.61
N LEU A 238 9.15 -16.36 20.31
CA LEU A 238 8.03 -17.17 19.84
C LEU A 238 8.12 -18.58 20.42
N LYS A 239 6.97 -19.08 20.88
CA LYS A 239 6.83 -20.39 21.50
C LYS A 239 5.90 -21.24 20.66
N SER A 240 6.35 -22.46 20.38
CA SER A 240 5.58 -23.50 19.74
C SER A 240 6.19 -24.86 20.07
N LYS A 241 5.42 -25.92 19.86
CA LYS A 241 5.86 -27.28 20.16
C LYS A 241 6.92 -27.79 19.17
N TYR A 242 6.78 -27.46 17.88
CA TYR A 242 7.63 -27.97 16.81
C TYR A 242 8.50 -26.88 16.15
N GLY A 243 8.55 -25.68 16.73
CA GLY A 243 9.42 -24.59 16.30
C GLY A 243 8.76 -23.54 15.40
N THR A 244 9.58 -22.58 14.98
CA THR A 244 9.19 -21.45 14.13
C THR A 244 9.87 -21.60 12.77
N PHE A 245 9.12 -21.49 11.69
CA PHE A 245 9.62 -21.60 10.32
C PHE A 245 9.42 -20.29 9.57
N ILE A 246 10.48 -19.82 8.90
CA ILE A 246 10.47 -18.53 8.20
C ILE A 246 10.73 -18.80 6.72
N ALA A 247 9.79 -18.42 5.85
CA ALA A 247 10.07 -18.20 4.44
C ALA A 247 10.46 -16.74 4.22
N LEU A 248 11.24 -16.49 3.18
CA LEU A 248 11.64 -15.14 2.78
C LEU A 248 10.56 -14.54 1.88
N GLY A 249 10.32 -13.24 2.05
CA GLY A 249 9.54 -12.44 1.11
C GLY A 249 10.45 -11.58 0.24
N ASN A 250 9.86 -10.77 -0.63
CA ASN A 250 10.64 -9.94 -1.54
C ASN A 250 11.41 -8.83 -0.82
N HIS A 251 10.94 -8.39 0.35
CA HIS A 251 11.59 -7.29 1.08
C HIS A 251 12.95 -7.69 1.65
N GLU A 252 13.14 -8.96 2.01
CA GLU A 252 14.45 -9.48 2.40
C GLU A 252 15.48 -9.41 1.25
N TYR A 253 15.04 -9.47 -0.02
CA TYR A 253 15.90 -9.34 -1.20
C TYR A 253 16.08 -7.90 -1.71
N ILE A 254 15.10 -7.02 -1.47
CA ILE A 254 15.10 -5.65 -2.03
C ILE A 254 16.06 -4.72 -1.28
N HIS A 255 16.16 -4.86 0.04
CA HIS A 255 16.84 -3.85 0.86
C HIS A 255 18.33 -4.09 1.04
N GLU A 256 18.78 -5.34 1.05
CA GLU A 256 20.17 -5.72 1.29
C GLU A 256 20.47 -7.05 0.58
N ASN A 257 21.73 -7.48 0.60
CA ASN A 257 22.05 -8.88 0.37
C ASN A 257 21.28 -9.77 1.37
N VAL A 258 20.37 -10.58 0.83
CA VAL A 258 19.49 -11.49 1.56
C VAL A 258 20.26 -12.47 2.48
N ASP A 259 21.48 -12.85 2.13
CA ASP A 259 22.31 -13.75 2.95
C ASP A 259 22.59 -13.19 4.34
N HIS A 260 22.67 -11.87 4.49
CA HIS A 260 22.83 -11.23 5.79
C HIS A 260 21.59 -11.45 6.66
N TRP A 261 20.39 -11.33 6.08
CA TRP A 261 19.13 -11.62 6.77
C TRP A 261 18.97 -13.11 7.08
N ILE A 262 19.27 -14.00 6.14
CA ILE A 262 19.25 -15.46 6.36
C ILE A 262 20.14 -15.83 7.55
N LYS A 263 21.39 -15.33 7.56
CA LYS A 263 22.34 -15.54 8.66
C LYS A 263 21.83 -14.96 9.97
N PHE A 264 21.29 -13.74 9.95
CA PHE A 264 20.77 -13.08 11.14
C PHE A 264 19.59 -13.87 11.73
N PHE A 265 18.63 -14.28 10.90
CA PHE A 265 17.47 -15.07 11.32
C PHE A 265 17.90 -16.41 11.93
N GLY A 266 18.73 -17.18 11.23
CA GLY A 266 19.19 -18.48 11.71
C GLY A 266 20.04 -18.41 12.98
N SER A 267 20.80 -17.32 13.17
CA SER A 267 21.68 -17.18 14.34
C SER A 267 21.00 -16.58 15.57
N ASN A 268 19.91 -15.80 15.39
CA ASN A 268 19.36 -14.97 16.47
C ASN A 268 17.89 -15.24 16.81
N LEU A 269 17.09 -15.81 15.91
CA LEU A 269 15.62 -15.84 16.05
C LEU A 269 15.03 -17.16 16.53
N ASN A 270 15.85 -18.13 16.96
CA ASN A 270 15.40 -19.47 17.36
C ASN A 270 14.37 -20.06 16.36
N ALA A 271 14.67 -19.91 15.06
CA ALA A 271 13.77 -20.23 13.97
C ALA A 271 14.53 -20.87 12.81
N THR A 272 13.85 -21.73 12.07
CA THR A 272 14.38 -22.40 10.88
C THR A 272 14.03 -21.58 9.64
N VAL A 273 15.04 -21.07 8.94
CA VAL A 273 14.85 -20.34 7.68
C VAL A 273 14.77 -21.34 6.52
N LEU A 274 13.69 -21.27 5.74
CA LEU A 274 13.39 -22.17 4.64
C LEU A 274 13.76 -21.53 3.29
N VAL A 275 15.00 -21.76 2.85
CA VAL A 275 15.57 -21.28 1.57
C VAL A 275 15.58 -22.43 0.58
N ASN A 276 14.49 -22.57 -0.19
CA ASN A 276 14.23 -23.74 -1.04
C ASN A 276 14.50 -25.08 -0.31
N SER A 277 14.00 -25.20 0.91
CA SER A 277 14.27 -26.32 1.80
C SER A 277 13.03 -26.68 2.62
N GLY A 278 13.08 -27.82 3.30
CA GLY A 278 11.99 -28.29 4.13
C GLY A 278 12.47 -29.07 5.34
N THR A 279 11.54 -29.30 6.28
CA THR A 279 11.75 -30.03 7.52
C THR A 279 10.57 -30.94 7.78
N VAL A 280 10.87 -32.18 8.17
CA VAL A 280 9.87 -33.17 8.55
C VAL A 280 9.61 -33.09 10.05
N LEU A 281 8.38 -32.81 10.41
CA LEU A 281 7.88 -32.89 11.78
C LEU A 281 7.41 -34.30 12.08
N LYS A 282 7.74 -34.81 13.27
CA LYS A 282 7.35 -36.15 13.72
C LYS A 282 6.45 -36.07 14.93
N LYS A 283 5.30 -36.75 14.87
CA LYS A 283 4.36 -36.91 15.99
C LYS A 283 3.89 -38.36 16.02
N ASP A 284 4.18 -39.06 17.12
CA ASP A 284 3.76 -40.45 17.36
C ASP A 284 4.08 -41.41 16.20
N GLY A 285 5.25 -41.24 15.58
CA GLY A 285 5.72 -42.07 14.46
C GLY A 285 5.15 -41.70 13.09
N LYS A 286 4.30 -40.66 12.99
CA LYS A 286 3.86 -40.06 11.72
C LYS A 286 4.58 -38.78 11.41
N GLU A 287 4.55 -38.44 10.13
CA GLU A 287 5.34 -37.35 9.57
C GLU A 287 4.45 -36.33 8.85
N LEU A 288 4.79 -35.06 8.98
CA LEU A 288 4.25 -33.93 8.23
C LEU A 288 5.43 -33.06 7.78
N CYS A 289 5.47 -32.64 6.52
CA CYS A 289 6.55 -31.79 6.02
C CYS A 289 6.12 -30.32 6.02
N ILE A 290 7.01 -29.44 6.48
CA ILE A 290 6.92 -27.99 6.24
C ILE A 290 8.09 -27.61 5.34
N ALA A 291 7.78 -27.02 4.19
CA ALA A 291 8.77 -26.55 3.23
C ALA A 291 8.56 -25.07 2.92
N GLY A 292 9.60 -24.44 2.38
CA GLY A 292 9.56 -23.06 1.90
C GLY A 292 10.41 -22.91 0.66
N VAL A 293 9.96 -22.04 -0.25
CA VAL A 293 10.71 -21.66 -1.45
C VAL A 293 11.23 -20.24 -1.31
N ASP A 294 12.32 -19.94 -1.99
CA ASP A 294 12.75 -18.55 -2.18
C ASP A 294 11.67 -17.76 -2.89
N ASP A 295 11.64 -16.45 -2.62
CA ASP A 295 10.62 -15.58 -3.19
C ASP A 295 10.73 -15.50 -4.72
N TYR A 296 9.57 -15.35 -5.37
CA TYR A 296 9.49 -15.27 -6.83
C TYR A 296 10.26 -14.06 -7.37
N PHE A 297 10.32 -12.97 -6.60
CA PHE A 297 11.10 -11.79 -6.93
C PHE A 297 12.58 -12.10 -7.17
N ALA A 298 13.18 -12.99 -6.37
CA ALA A 298 14.62 -13.29 -6.45
C ALA A 298 15.05 -13.76 -7.85
N GLU A 299 14.21 -14.60 -8.49
CA GLU A 299 14.45 -15.06 -9.86
C GLU A 299 14.27 -13.92 -10.87
N THR A 300 13.20 -13.13 -10.75
CA THR A 300 12.92 -12.02 -11.67
C THR A 300 13.95 -10.90 -11.59
N ALA A 301 14.52 -10.67 -10.40
CA ALA A 301 15.57 -9.70 -10.14
C ALA A 301 16.98 -10.26 -10.37
N GLN A 302 17.10 -11.55 -10.77
CA GLN A 302 18.37 -12.23 -11.04
C GLN A 302 19.35 -12.17 -9.87
N ILE A 303 18.85 -12.35 -8.65
CA ILE A 303 19.70 -12.36 -7.45
C ILE A 303 20.59 -13.60 -7.49
N GLU A 304 21.90 -13.39 -7.42
CA GLU A 304 22.88 -14.49 -7.47
C GLU A 304 22.64 -15.49 -6.34
N GLY A 305 22.66 -16.79 -6.67
CA GLY A 305 22.44 -17.87 -5.70
C GLY A 305 20.98 -18.11 -5.30
N HIS A 306 20.05 -17.20 -5.67
CA HIS A 306 18.65 -17.26 -5.24
C HIS A 306 17.68 -17.33 -6.41
N LYS A 307 16.76 -18.29 -6.33
CA LYS A 307 15.64 -18.45 -7.25
C LYS A 307 14.58 -19.32 -6.62
N MET A 308 13.31 -19.11 -6.97
CA MET A 308 12.24 -20.03 -6.56
C MET A 308 12.46 -21.42 -7.17
N ASP A 309 12.76 -22.41 -6.32
CA ASP A 309 13.05 -23.79 -6.68
C ASP A 309 12.20 -24.77 -5.85
N THR A 310 11.00 -25.04 -6.36
CA THR A 310 10.02 -25.93 -5.72
C THR A 310 10.51 -27.38 -5.65
N GLU A 311 11.24 -27.85 -6.66
CA GLU A 311 11.75 -29.23 -6.69
C GLU A 311 12.79 -29.43 -5.58
N LYS A 312 13.71 -28.46 -5.41
CA LYS A 312 14.70 -28.45 -4.33
C LYS A 312 14.03 -28.38 -2.95
N ALA A 313 13.06 -27.48 -2.76
CA ALA A 313 12.32 -27.40 -1.50
C ALA A 313 11.67 -28.74 -1.11
N LEU A 314 10.99 -29.37 -2.06
CA LEU A 314 10.28 -30.64 -1.86
C LEU A 314 11.20 -31.87 -1.89
N SER A 315 12.48 -31.73 -2.21
CA SER A 315 13.46 -32.82 -2.05
C SER A 315 13.70 -33.15 -0.58
N SER A 316 13.49 -32.17 0.32
CA SER A 316 13.56 -32.33 1.77
C SER A 316 12.32 -33.01 2.37
N CYS A 317 11.26 -33.19 1.56
CA CYS A 317 10.03 -33.89 1.95
C CYS A 317 10.00 -35.27 1.25
N PRO A 318 10.37 -36.35 1.96
CA PRO A 318 10.34 -37.70 1.41
C PRO A 318 8.95 -38.08 0.90
N SER A 319 8.87 -38.91 -0.14
CA SER A 319 7.60 -39.39 -0.69
C SER A 319 6.76 -40.21 0.30
N SER A 320 7.36 -40.67 1.41
CA SER A 320 6.66 -41.35 2.50
C SER A 320 5.81 -40.40 3.36
N VAL A 321 6.07 -39.09 3.30
CA VAL A 321 5.32 -38.08 4.06
C VAL A 321 4.01 -37.80 3.34
N SER A 322 2.88 -38.03 4.02
CA SER A 322 1.56 -37.93 3.40
C SER A 322 1.02 -36.49 3.33
N THR A 323 1.49 -35.59 4.21
CA THR A 323 1.04 -34.19 4.24
C THR A 323 2.21 -33.22 4.09
N THR A 324 2.12 -32.31 3.13
CA THR A 324 3.09 -31.22 2.95
C THR A 324 2.42 -29.86 3.02
N ILE A 325 2.99 -28.98 3.86
CA ILE A 325 2.65 -27.56 3.95
C ILE A 325 3.79 -26.76 3.35
N LEU A 326 3.48 -25.88 2.40
CA LEU A 326 4.48 -25.07 1.70
C LEU A 326 4.27 -23.59 1.97
N LEU A 327 5.33 -22.92 2.42
CA LEU A 327 5.37 -21.47 2.55
C LEU A 327 5.82 -20.87 1.22
N VAL A 328 4.98 -20.02 0.65
CA VAL A 328 5.27 -19.29 -0.58
C VAL A 328 4.82 -17.85 -0.34
N HIS A 329 5.73 -16.90 -0.19
CA HIS A 329 5.36 -15.55 0.21
C HIS A 329 4.38 -14.89 -0.79
N GLN A 330 4.73 -14.86 -2.07
CA GLN A 330 3.90 -14.23 -3.11
C GLN A 330 2.89 -15.18 -3.78
N PRO A 331 1.62 -14.77 -3.93
CA PRO A 331 0.62 -15.51 -4.72
C PRO A 331 0.98 -15.76 -6.19
N ASN A 332 1.71 -14.86 -6.83
CA ASN A 332 2.18 -15.09 -8.20
C ASN A 332 3.20 -16.23 -8.26
N GLY A 333 4.01 -16.39 -7.22
CA GLY A 333 4.87 -17.56 -7.02
C GLY A 333 4.08 -18.86 -6.88
N VAL A 334 2.89 -18.83 -6.26
CA VAL A 334 2.01 -20.00 -6.13
C VAL A 334 1.61 -20.55 -7.49
N ALA A 335 1.33 -19.71 -8.48
CA ALA A 335 1.01 -20.17 -9.84
C ALA A 335 2.18 -20.95 -10.48
N LYS A 336 3.43 -20.50 -10.27
CA LYS A 336 4.63 -21.21 -10.72
C LYS A 336 4.81 -22.53 -9.97
N VAL A 337 4.61 -22.53 -8.66
CA VAL A 337 4.64 -23.73 -7.80
C VAL A 337 3.65 -24.77 -8.31
N LEU A 338 2.38 -24.41 -8.52
CA LEU A 338 1.35 -25.33 -9.01
C LEU A 338 1.71 -25.94 -10.38
N THR A 339 2.25 -25.13 -11.29
CA THR A 339 2.74 -25.61 -12.59
C THR A 339 3.88 -26.62 -12.43
N THR A 340 4.80 -26.35 -11.50
CA THR A 340 5.94 -27.23 -11.21
C THR A 340 5.48 -28.54 -10.56
N LEU A 341 4.55 -28.48 -9.60
CA LEU A 341 3.94 -29.64 -8.95
C LEU A 341 3.29 -30.59 -9.97
N LYS A 342 2.54 -30.03 -10.93
CA LYS A 342 1.95 -30.80 -12.03
C LYS A 342 3.01 -31.48 -12.89
N LYS A 343 4.09 -30.77 -13.23
CA LYS A 343 5.20 -31.30 -14.04
C LYS A 343 5.93 -32.47 -13.36
N ILE A 344 6.16 -32.39 -12.05
CA ILE A 344 6.90 -33.42 -11.29
C ILE A 344 5.99 -34.47 -10.64
N ASN A 345 4.68 -34.39 -10.86
CA ASN A 345 3.66 -35.26 -10.27
C ASN A 345 3.78 -35.37 -8.73
N LYS A 346 4.05 -34.24 -8.05
CA LYS A 346 4.01 -34.13 -6.58
C LYS A 346 2.81 -33.31 -6.15
N LYS A 347 2.26 -33.62 -4.97
CA LYS A 347 1.18 -32.89 -4.34
C LYS A 347 1.68 -32.12 -3.13
N VAL A 348 1.14 -30.92 -2.94
CA VAL A 348 1.22 -30.14 -1.70
C VAL A 348 -0.21 -29.96 -1.20
N ASP A 349 -0.46 -30.14 0.09
CA ASP A 349 -1.81 -30.12 0.65
C ASP A 349 -2.26 -28.71 1.02
N LEU A 350 -1.33 -27.89 1.54
CA LEU A 350 -1.59 -26.53 1.98
C LEU A 350 -0.45 -25.59 1.58
N ILE A 351 -0.79 -24.47 0.96
CA ILE A 351 0.13 -23.37 0.66
C ILE A 351 -0.27 -22.16 1.50
N LEU A 352 0.70 -21.57 2.21
CA LEU A 352 0.50 -20.38 3.03
C LEU A 352 1.30 -19.21 2.44
N SER A 353 0.61 -18.09 2.20
CA SER A 353 1.13 -16.91 1.52
C SER A 353 0.73 -15.61 2.21
N GLY A 354 1.42 -14.52 1.87
CA GLY A 354 1.15 -13.14 2.31
C GLY A 354 1.19 -12.17 1.13
N HIS A 355 1.99 -11.11 1.25
CA HIS A 355 2.39 -10.15 0.20
C HIS A 355 1.33 -9.16 -0.26
N THR A 356 0.07 -9.58 -0.46
CA THR A 356 -0.93 -8.72 -1.10
C THR A 356 -1.48 -7.65 -0.17
N HIS A 357 -1.30 -7.83 1.14
CA HIS A 357 -1.96 -7.06 2.20
C HIS A 357 -3.49 -6.97 2.10
N ALA A 358 -4.13 -7.90 1.37
CA ALA A 358 -5.52 -7.77 0.90
C ALA A 358 -5.81 -6.40 0.24
N GLY A 359 -4.78 -5.84 -0.41
CA GLY A 359 -4.75 -4.51 -0.98
C GLY A 359 -5.14 -3.43 0.00
N GLN A 360 -4.55 -3.40 1.21
CA GLN A 360 -4.66 -2.41 2.31
C GLN A 360 -5.61 -1.19 2.15
N MET A 361 -5.59 -0.50 1.01
CA MET A 361 -6.50 0.57 0.60
C MET A 361 -7.50 0.12 -0.49
N TYR A 362 -8.78 0.44 -0.34
CA TYR A 362 -9.84 0.01 -1.30
C TYR A 362 -9.56 0.38 -2.77
N ILE A 363 -8.78 1.44 -3.00
CA ILE A 363 -8.41 1.95 -4.32
C ILE A 363 -7.62 0.91 -5.12
N VAL A 364 -6.81 0.08 -4.44
CA VAL A 364 -5.99 -0.93 -5.12
C VAL A 364 -6.71 -2.26 -5.31
N TRP A 365 -7.88 -2.48 -4.69
CA TRP A 365 -8.58 -3.77 -4.79
C TRP A 365 -8.91 -4.18 -6.23
N PRO A 366 -9.48 -3.32 -7.10
CA PRO A 366 -9.82 -3.74 -8.46
C PRO A 366 -8.59 -4.19 -9.25
N VAL A 367 -7.49 -3.46 -9.14
CA VAL A 367 -6.23 -3.81 -9.81
C VAL A 367 -5.64 -5.08 -9.18
N GLY A 368 -5.67 -5.19 -7.84
CA GLY A 368 -5.19 -6.35 -7.10
C GLY A 368 -5.86 -7.66 -7.54
N TYR A 369 -7.18 -7.66 -7.69
CA TYR A 369 -7.93 -8.81 -8.20
C TYR A 369 -7.66 -9.13 -9.67
N LEU A 370 -7.29 -8.13 -10.48
CA LEU A 370 -6.99 -8.34 -11.91
C LEU A 370 -5.59 -8.89 -12.14
N VAL A 371 -4.61 -8.52 -11.31
CA VAL A 371 -3.19 -8.85 -11.54
C VAL A 371 -2.68 -10.03 -10.71
N ASN A 372 -3.46 -10.53 -9.74
CA ASN A 372 -3.08 -11.68 -8.92
C ASN A 372 -4.06 -12.84 -9.11
N HIS A 373 -3.55 -14.04 -9.36
CA HIS A 373 -4.37 -15.26 -9.43
C HIS A 373 -5.02 -15.60 -8.08
N PHE A 374 -4.34 -15.32 -6.97
CA PHE A 374 -4.87 -15.44 -5.62
C PHE A 374 -4.61 -14.11 -4.91
N PHE A 375 -5.65 -13.49 -4.36
CA PHE A 375 -5.55 -12.14 -3.80
C PHE A 375 -5.62 -12.13 -2.28
N TYR A 376 -6.67 -12.70 -1.69
CA TYR A 376 -6.84 -12.76 -0.25
C TYR A 376 -7.86 -13.83 0.12
N GLY A 377 -7.57 -14.62 1.16
CA GLY A 377 -8.45 -15.66 1.68
C GLY A 377 -8.06 -17.07 1.25
N LEU A 378 -9.00 -18.01 1.42
CA LEU A 378 -8.82 -19.43 1.15
C LEU A 378 -9.29 -19.77 -0.27
N TYR A 379 -8.44 -20.48 -1.00
CA TYR A 379 -8.70 -21.01 -2.34
C TYR A 379 -8.45 -22.52 -2.34
N ILE A 380 -9.13 -23.25 -3.22
CA ILE A 380 -8.90 -24.68 -3.46
C ILE A 380 -8.56 -24.84 -4.93
N TYR A 381 -7.37 -25.36 -5.23
CA TYR A 381 -6.95 -25.63 -6.60
C TYR A 381 -7.58 -26.94 -7.09
N PRO A 382 -8.47 -26.92 -8.10
CA PRO A 382 -9.30 -28.08 -8.43
C PRO A 382 -8.52 -29.31 -8.88
N GLU A 383 -7.39 -29.15 -9.60
CA GLU A 383 -6.67 -30.27 -10.19
C GLU A 383 -5.98 -31.16 -9.16
N SER A 384 -5.51 -30.59 -8.05
CA SER A 384 -4.76 -31.33 -7.00
C SER A 384 -5.50 -31.41 -5.67
N GLY A 385 -6.52 -30.58 -5.46
CA GLY A 385 -7.14 -30.35 -4.16
C GLY A 385 -6.24 -29.55 -3.19
N THR A 386 -5.17 -28.93 -3.68
CA THR A 386 -4.28 -28.09 -2.86
C THR A 386 -5.05 -26.89 -2.34
N GLN A 387 -5.01 -26.67 -1.03
CA GLN A 387 -5.57 -25.47 -0.40
C GLN A 387 -4.51 -24.37 -0.38
N ILE A 388 -4.92 -23.15 -0.70
CA ILE A 388 -4.04 -21.98 -0.75
C ILE A 388 -4.67 -20.92 0.13
N TYR A 389 -3.93 -20.46 1.13
CA TYR A 389 -4.37 -19.37 1.98
C TYR A 389 -3.45 -18.17 1.80
N VAL A 390 -4.03 -17.06 1.35
CA VAL A 390 -3.34 -15.77 1.24
C VAL A 390 -3.78 -14.88 2.40
N SER A 391 -2.85 -14.62 3.32
CA SER A 391 -3.09 -13.72 4.43
C SER A 391 -3.09 -12.26 3.97
N SER A 392 -3.88 -11.44 4.65
CA SER A 392 -3.79 -9.99 4.54
C SER A 392 -2.59 -9.39 5.28
N GLY A 393 -1.81 -10.21 6.01
CA GLY A 393 -0.63 -9.77 6.73
C GLY A 393 -0.92 -9.04 8.03
N VAL A 394 0.06 -9.02 8.93
CA VAL A 394 -0.10 -8.45 10.27
C VAL A 394 -0.08 -6.92 10.24
N ASN A 395 0.79 -6.33 9.42
CA ASN A 395 0.95 -4.89 9.29
C ASN A 395 0.73 -4.45 7.83
N PHE A 396 1.41 -3.41 7.38
CA PHE A 396 1.18 -2.69 6.14
C PHE A 396 2.51 -2.45 5.44
N TRP A 397 2.45 -2.12 4.16
CA TRP A 397 3.60 -1.65 3.40
C TRP A 397 3.36 -0.24 2.85
N GLY A 398 4.33 0.66 3.07
CA GLY A 398 4.21 2.07 2.69
C GLY A 398 3.17 2.82 3.53
N PRO A 399 2.08 3.38 2.94
CA PRO A 399 1.00 4.02 3.68
C PRO A 399 0.44 3.14 4.81
N PRO A 400 0.44 3.60 6.08
CA PRO A 400 -0.07 2.86 7.23
C PRO A 400 -1.61 2.87 7.27
N ILE A 401 -2.26 2.41 6.21
CA ILE A 401 -3.69 2.56 5.99
C ILE A 401 -4.26 1.21 5.57
N LYS A 402 -4.73 0.44 6.55
CA LYS A 402 -5.60 -0.72 6.31
C LYS A 402 -7.04 -0.30 6.52
N MET A 403 -7.88 -0.46 5.50
CA MET A 403 -9.26 0.06 5.53
C MET A 403 -10.12 -0.53 6.66
N LEU A 404 -9.82 -1.74 7.11
CA LEU A 404 -10.56 -2.41 8.18
C LEU A 404 -9.57 -3.00 9.19
N PRO A 405 -9.85 -2.96 10.50
CA PRO A 405 -9.01 -3.60 11.51
C PRO A 405 -8.81 -5.10 11.28
N SER A 406 -9.82 -5.77 10.72
CA SER A 406 -9.78 -7.20 10.39
C SER A 406 -8.77 -7.56 9.30
N LEU A 407 -8.23 -6.58 8.57
CA LEU A 407 -7.16 -6.80 7.60
C LEU A 407 -5.78 -6.82 8.26
N CYS A 408 -5.62 -6.38 9.51
CA CYS A 408 -4.40 -6.66 10.26
C CYS A 408 -4.61 -7.99 10.97
N GLU A 409 -4.16 -9.10 10.39
CA GLU A 409 -4.52 -10.43 10.90
C GLU A 409 -3.32 -11.28 11.30
N ILE A 410 -3.52 -12.09 12.34
CA ILE A 410 -2.70 -13.27 12.65
C ILE A 410 -3.65 -14.46 12.54
N VAL A 411 -3.24 -15.51 11.83
CA VAL A 411 -4.16 -16.59 11.49
C VAL A 411 -3.82 -17.85 12.28
N LYS A 412 -4.78 -18.35 13.06
CA LYS A 412 -4.70 -19.65 13.71
C LYS A 412 -5.41 -20.68 12.84
N ILE A 413 -4.63 -21.54 12.19
CA ILE A 413 -5.12 -22.62 11.34
C ILE A 413 -5.16 -23.89 12.17
N ARG A 414 -6.30 -24.58 12.19
CA ARG A 414 -6.45 -25.92 12.75
C ARG A 414 -6.70 -26.90 11.62
N LEU A 415 -5.90 -27.96 11.59
CA LEU A 415 -6.00 -29.02 10.60
C LEU A 415 -6.91 -30.13 11.12
N HIS A 416 -7.80 -30.59 10.24
CA HIS A 416 -8.65 -31.74 10.44
C HIS A 416 -8.40 -32.73 9.32
N LYS A 417 -8.45 -34.03 9.62
CA LYS A 417 -8.46 -35.03 8.57
C LYS A 417 -9.79 -34.94 7.82
N ALA A 418 -9.73 -34.74 6.51
CA ALA A 418 -10.95 -34.77 5.72
C ALA A 418 -11.58 -36.18 5.84
N PRO A 419 -12.91 -36.29 5.95
CA PRO A 419 -13.56 -37.60 5.89
C PRO A 419 -13.17 -38.26 4.57
N ASN A 420 -12.80 -39.55 4.63
CA ASN A 420 -12.55 -40.33 3.44
C ASN A 420 -13.81 -40.25 2.57
N SER A 421 -13.76 -39.50 1.47
CA SER A 421 -14.77 -39.59 0.44
C SER A 421 -14.58 -40.93 -0.25
N SER A 422 -15.13 -42.01 0.33
CA SER A 422 -15.74 -43.01 -0.52
C SER A 422 -16.90 -42.31 -1.22
N LEU A 423 -16.95 -42.35 -2.56
CA LEU A 423 -17.90 -41.71 -3.51
C LEU A 423 -17.27 -40.51 -4.24
N ALA A 424 -17.22 -40.44 -5.57
CA ALA A 424 -17.79 -41.30 -6.62
C ALA A 424 -16.96 -41.18 -7.91
#